data_AF-A0A172XR29-F1
#
_entry.id   AF-A0A172XR29-F1
#
_cell.length_a   1.000
_cell.length_b   1.000
_cell.length_c   1.000
_cell.angle_alpha   90.00
_cell.angle_beta   90.00
_cell.angle_gamma   90.00
#
_symmetry.space_group_name_H-M   'P 1'
#
loop_
_entity.id
_entity.type
_entity.pdbx_description
1 polymer ?
#
loop_
_entity_poly.entity_id
_entity_poly.type
_entity_poly.pdbx_seq_one_letter_code
_entity_poly.pdbx_strand_id
1 'polypeptide(L)'
;MKNSNSSFESFRNWNYKKIIVEPNTALQNQQYYVSELKKLQAKNEKETGIEFVIDDKNNYQDFIALMDAMKLADQENYGVDVEKTNHFFAIHEYKAPNSIEKKYDGITGCIVWQYENKKEYINFFNIETLIDNLPKQSYFIIFGFLLFLNISMLSIKERFQLNLK
;
A
#
# COMPACT_ATOMS: atom_id res chain seq x y z
N MET A 1 1.71 13.80 -17.52
CA MET A 1 2.18 12.79 -16.55
C MET A 1 1.11 11.71 -16.43
N LYS A 2 1.48 10.42 -16.52
CA LYS A 2 0.54 9.31 -16.29
C LYS A 2 0.07 9.39 -14.83
N ASN A 3 -1.23 9.24 -14.58
CA ASN A 3 -1.77 9.03 -13.24
C ASN A 3 -1.03 7.85 -12.58
N SER A 4 -0.15 8.15 -11.64
CA SER A 4 0.37 7.16 -10.71
C SER A 4 -0.76 6.77 -9.76
N ASN A 5 -1.04 5.48 -9.64
CA ASN A 5 -2.00 4.94 -8.66
C ASN A 5 -1.56 5.17 -7.19
N SER A 6 -0.45 5.88 -6.98
CA SER A 6 0.14 6.28 -5.70
C SER A 6 0.09 7.81 -5.52
N SER A 7 -1.02 8.43 -5.90
CA SER A 7 -1.21 9.87 -5.78
C SER A 7 -1.83 10.22 -4.41
N PHE A 8 -1.47 11.39 -3.89
CA PHE A 8 -2.08 12.00 -2.71
C PHE A 8 -3.55 12.44 -2.95
N GLU A 9 -4.08 12.32 -4.17
CA GLU A 9 -5.44 12.74 -4.54
C GLU A 9 -6.52 12.27 -3.55
N SER A 10 -6.47 11.02 -3.08
CA SER A 10 -7.49 10.46 -2.17
C SER A 10 -7.54 11.14 -0.80
N PHE A 11 -6.41 11.70 -0.35
CA PHE A 11 -6.30 12.35 0.96
C PHE A 11 -6.54 13.85 0.87
N ARG A 12 -6.36 14.45 -0.31
CA ARG A 12 -6.37 15.91 -0.53
C ARG A 12 -7.61 16.64 -0.02
N ASN A 13 -8.78 16.00 -0.02
CA ASN A 13 -10.06 16.60 0.36
C ASN A 13 -10.44 16.37 1.83
N TRP A 14 -9.52 15.83 2.64
CA TRP A 14 -9.74 15.62 4.07
C TRP A 14 -9.76 16.94 4.85
N ASN A 15 -10.25 16.89 6.09
CA ASN A 15 -10.32 18.07 6.94
C ASN A 15 -8.96 18.32 7.61
N TYR A 16 -8.17 19.21 7.00
CA TYR A 16 -6.85 19.58 7.50
C TYR A 16 -6.89 20.85 8.33
N LYS A 17 -6.28 20.79 9.52
CA LYS A 17 -5.85 22.00 10.21
C LYS A 17 -4.60 22.54 9.51
N LYS A 18 -4.68 23.76 8.97
CA LYS A 18 -3.53 24.42 8.35
C LYS A 18 -2.64 25.08 9.39
N ILE A 19 -1.33 24.88 9.26
CA ILE A 19 -0.28 25.54 10.04
C ILE A 19 0.71 26.12 9.04
N ILE A 20 0.87 27.45 9.07
CA ILE A 20 1.89 28.12 8.26
C ILE A 20 3.23 27.96 8.97
N VAL A 21 4.22 27.43 8.27
CA VAL A 21 5.57 27.22 8.80
C VAL A 21 6.42 28.41 8.40
N GLU A 22 6.58 29.36 9.32
CA GLU A 22 7.40 30.55 9.06
C GLU A 22 8.87 30.16 8.77
N PRO A 23 9.50 30.74 7.73
CA PRO A 23 10.87 30.41 7.33
C PRO A 23 11.90 30.52 8.45
N ASN A 24 12.75 29.50 8.60
CA ASN A 24 13.82 29.39 9.60
C ASN A 24 13.35 29.34 11.06
N THR A 25 12.06 29.07 11.31
CA THR A 25 11.49 29.05 12.67
C THR A 25 11.01 27.67 13.10
N ALA A 26 10.97 26.67 12.21
CA ALA A 26 10.26 25.42 12.51
C ALA A 26 10.86 24.68 13.71
N LEU A 27 12.19 24.74 13.90
CA LEU A 27 12.87 24.16 15.05
C LEU A 27 12.44 24.82 16.37
N GLN A 28 12.26 26.15 16.39
CA GLN A 28 11.82 26.89 17.58
C GLN A 28 10.37 26.55 17.94
N ASN A 29 9.55 26.30 16.91
CA ASN A 29 8.14 25.96 17.03
C ASN A 29 7.87 24.45 17.16
N GLN A 30 8.92 23.61 17.24
CA GLN A 30 8.79 22.15 17.22
C GLN A 30 7.85 21.62 18.31
N GLN A 31 7.96 22.14 19.53
CA GLN A 31 7.09 21.72 20.64
C GLN A 31 5.62 22.03 20.37
N TYR A 32 5.33 23.16 19.73
CA TYR A 32 3.98 23.50 19.30
C TYR A 32 3.46 22.48 18.29
N TYR A 33 4.25 22.12 17.27
CA TYR A 33 3.86 21.11 16.28
C TYR A 33 3.58 19.74 16.91
N VAL A 34 4.45 19.28 17.82
CA VAL A 34 4.25 18.04 18.58
C VAL A 34 2.93 18.09 19.37
N SER A 35 2.61 19.22 19.99
CA SER A 35 1.38 19.37 20.74
C SER A 35 0.13 19.28 19.85
N GLU A 36 0.20 19.85 18.65
CA GLU A 36 -0.90 19.82 17.69
C GLU A 36 -1.12 18.42 17.10
N LEU A 37 -0.04 17.69 16.82
CA LEU A 37 -0.12 16.28 16.39
C LEU A 37 -0.76 15.40 17.47
N LYS A 38 -0.38 15.58 18.73
CA LYS A 38 -0.99 14.85 19.85
C LYS A 38 -2.48 15.19 20.02
N LYS A 39 -2.88 16.44 19.80
CA LYS A 39 -4.30 16.83 19.80
C LYS A 39 -5.07 16.17 18.66
N LEU A 40 -4.49 16.14 17.46
CA LEU A 40 -5.07 15.43 16.31
C LEU A 40 -5.32 13.95 16.65
N GLN A 41 -4.30 13.27 17.19
CA GLN A 41 -4.39 11.86 17.59
C GLN A 41 -5.44 11.63 18.67
N ALA A 42 -5.49 12.49 19.69
CA ALA A 42 -6.46 12.40 20.78
C ALA A 42 -7.91 12.63 20.33
N LYS A 43 -8.12 13.48 19.32
CA LYS A 43 -9.43 13.73 18.72
C LYS A 43 -9.97 12.48 18.01
N ASN A 44 -9.07 11.73 17.40
CA ASN A 44 -9.35 10.46 16.74
C ASN A 44 -10.51 10.51 15.73
N GLU A 45 -10.50 11.51 14.85
CA GLU A 45 -11.54 11.70 13.84
C GLU A 45 -11.10 11.15 12.48
N LYS A 46 -12.05 10.55 11.75
CA LYS A 46 -11.81 10.08 10.39
C LYS A 46 -11.55 11.24 9.44
N GLU A 47 -10.72 10.98 8.43
CA GLU A 47 -10.48 11.92 7.33
C GLU A 47 -10.00 13.30 7.82
N THR A 48 -9.11 13.29 8.82
CA THR A 48 -8.52 14.50 9.40
C THR A 48 -7.01 14.48 9.35
N GLY A 49 -6.40 15.65 9.43
CA GLY A 49 -4.95 15.78 9.48
C GLY A 49 -4.48 17.20 9.80
N ILE A 50 -3.18 17.41 9.68
CA ILE A 50 -2.55 18.72 9.71
C ILE A 50 -1.82 18.94 8.39
N GLU A 51 -2.04 20.10 7.78
CA GLU A 51 -1.30 20.59 6.62
C GLU A 51 -0.31 21.65 7.10
N PHE A 52 0.98 21.32 7.05
CA PHE A 52 2.07 22.26 7.25
C PHE A 52 2.40 22.92 5.91
N VAL A 53 1.99 24.17 5.78
CA VAL A 53 2.24 25.01 4.61
C VAL A 53 3.69 25.43 4.64
N ILE A 54 4.47 24.91 3.70
CA ILE A 54 5.86 25.26 3.43
C ILE A 54 5.97 25.84 2.02
N ASP A 55 6.83 26.84 1.84
CA ASP A 55 7.07 27.52 0.57
C ASP A 55 8.56 27.51 0.17
N ASP A 56 8.90 28.26 -0.87
CA ASP A 56 10.25 28.38 -1.42
C ASP A 56 11.23 29.17 -0.51
N LYS A 57 10.74 29.76 0.58
CA LYS A 57 11.55 30.46 1.58
C LYS A 57 11.92 29.56 2.75
N ASN A 58 11.18 28.46 2.96
CA ASN A 58 11.56 27.45 3.94
C ASN A 58 12.83 26.72 3.51
N ASN A 59 13.66 26.38 4.48
CA ASN A 59 14.92 25.68 4.22
C ASN A 59 14.84 24.20 4.62
N TYR A 60 15.92 23.47 4.35
CA TYR A 60 15.98 22.04 4.69
C TYR A 60 15.93 21.78 6.22
N GLN A 61 16.40 22.72 7.03
CA GLN A 61 16.29 22.63 8.49
C GLN A 61 14.83 22.75 8.96
N ASP A 62 14.02 23.58 8.30
CA ASP A 62 12.59 23.67 8.60
C ASP A 62 11.90 22.33 8.32
N PHE A 63 12.25 21.71 7.19
CA PHE A 63 11.74 20.40 6.81
C PHE A 63 12.16 19.29 7.80
N ILE A 64 13.44 19.25 8.20
CA ILE A 64 13.93 18.30 9.22
C ILE A 64 13.17 18.49 10.54
N ALA A 65 12.95 19.74 10.97
CA ALA A 65 12.24 20.01 12.21
C ALA A 65 10.80 19.48 12.21
N LEU A 66 10.12 19.51 11.06
CA LEU A 66 8.80 18.90 10.88
C LEU A 66 8.87 17.37 11.00
N MET A 67 9.85 16.72 10.35
CA MET A 67 10.02 15.26 10.48
C MET A 67 10.33 14.84 11.92
N ASP A 68 11.20 15.59 12.60
CA ASP A 68 11.51 15.35 14.00
C ASP A 68 10.26 15.53 14.89
N ALA A 69 9.40 16.52 14.58
CA ALA A 69 8.13 16.68 15.26
C ALA A 69 7.21 15.46 15.06
N MET A 70 7.15 14.89 13.85
CA MET A 70 6.40 13.65 13.60
C MET A 70 6.91 12.51 14.47
N LYS A 71 8.24 12.31 14.49
CA LYS A 71 8.88 11.27 15.31
C LYS A 71 8.62 11.46 16.81
N LEU A 72 8.71 12.69 17.31
CA LEU A 72 8.46 13.01 18.72
C LEU A 72 6.99 12.85 19.12
N ALA A 73 6.08 12.98 18.16
CA ALA A 73 4.64 12.79 18.35
C ALA A 73 4.18 11.35 18.05
N ASP A 74 5.09 10.43 17.69
CA ASP A 74 4.77 9.08 17.24
C ASP A 74 3.75 9.07 16.08
N GLN A 75 3.87 10.06 15.19
CA GLN A 75 3.02 10.22 14.02
C GLN A 75 3.63 9.42 12.86
N GLU A 76 3.04 8.27 12.54
CA GLU A 76 3.57 7.37 11.50
C GLU A 76 3.17 7.80 10.07
N ASN A 77 1.96 8.33 9.92
CA ASN A 77 1.38 8.67 8.61
C ASN A 77 1.61 10.16 8.28
N TYR A 78 2.63 10.44 7.46
CA TYR A 78 2.92 11.78 6.95
C TYR A 78 3.64 11.73 5.59
N GLY A 79 3.64 12.84 4.86
CA GLY A 79 4.30 12.93 3.55
C GLY A 79 4.18 14.31 2.90
N VAL A 80 4.84 14.47 1.75
CA VAL A 80 4.82 15.72 0.97
C VAL A 80 3.96 15.53 -0.29
N ASP A 81 3.03 16.45 -0.53
CA ASP A 81 2.25 16.48 -1.78
C ASP A 81 3.05 17.16 -2.90
N VAL A 82 3.95 16.41 -3.51
CA VAL A 82 4.81 16.90 -4.61
C VAL A 82 4.06 17.15 -5.93
N GLU A 83 2.78 16.78 -6.02
CA GLU A 83 2.01 16.86 -7.26
C GLU A 83 1.32 18.21 -7.44
N LYS A 84 0.89 18.88 -6.36
CA LYS A 84 0.20 20.19 -6.46
C LYS A 84 0.71 21.25 -5.49
N THR A 85 0.81 20.94 -4.20
CA THR A 85 1.03 21.98 -3.18
C THR A 85 2.48 22.10 -2.72
N ASN A 86 3.25 21.01 -2.81
CA ASN A 86 4.55 20.86 -2.16
C ASN A 86 4.51 21.05 -0.63
N HIS A 87 3.33 21.00 -0.02
CA HIS A 87 3.17 21.12 1.43
C HIS A 87 3.42 19.77 2.13
N PHE A 88 3.71 19.84 3.43
CA PHE A 88 3.92 18.68 4.26
C PHE A 88 2.64 18.33 5.03
N PHE A 89 2.16 17.09 4.91
CA PHE A 89 0.91 16.63 5.50
C PHE A 89 1.17 15.56 6.56
N ALA A 90 0.48 15.68 7.69
CA ALA A 90 0.35 14.64 8.70
C ALA A 90 -1.10 14.15 8.72
N ILE A 91 -1.31 12.86 8.46
CA ILE A 91 -2.63 12.26 8.30
C ILE A 91 -3.00 11.46 9.55
N HIS A 92 -4.18 11.68 10.12
CA HIS A 92 -4.64 10.88 11.26
C HIS A 92 -5.15 9.51 10.79
N GLU A 93 -4.65 8.44 11.43
CA GLU A 93 -5.21 7.10 11.27
C GLU A 93 -6.26 6.85 12.34
N TYR A 94 -7.52 6.79 11.92
CA TYR A 94 -8.64 6.53 12.82
C TYR A 94 -8.50 5.17 13.52
N LYS A 95 -8.41 5.19 14.84
CA LYS A 95 -8.40 3.98 15.68
C LYS A 95 -9.84 3.66 16.11
N ALA A 96 -10.38 2.52 15.70
CA ALA A 96 -11.70 2.11 16.14
C ALA A 96 -11.66 1.71 17.64
N PRO A 97 -12.69 2.02 18.44
CA PRO A 97 -12.67 1.79 19.90
C PRO A 97 -12.47 0.33 20.34
N ASN A 98 -12.57 -0.64 19.41
CA ASN A 98 -12.35 -2.07 19.65
C ASN A 98 -11.34 -2.70 18.68
N SER A 99 -10.54 -1.91 17.95
CA SER A 99 -9.50 -2.48 17.09
C SER A 99 -8.34 -2.98 17.92
N ILE A 100 -7.99 -4.26 17.78
CA ILE A 100 -6.71 -4.79 18.25
C ILE A 100 -5.63 -4.05 17.48
N GLU A 101 -4.74 -3.32 18.17
CA GLU A 101 -3.57 -2.70 17.55
C GLU A 101 -2.74 -3.80 16.89
N LYS A 102 -2.84 -3.90 15.56
CA LYS A 102 -1.87 -4.67 14.78
C LYS A 102 -0.61 -3.82 14.70
N LYS A 103 0.28 -4.00 15.68
CA LYS A 103 1.67 -3.53 15.53
C LYS A 103 2.28 -4.30 14.36
N TYR A 104 2.27 -3.70 13.18
CA TYR A 104 3.14 -4.14 12.11
C TYR A 104 4.55 -3.74 12.52
N ASP A 105 5.38 -4.72 12.87
CA ASP A 105 6.81 -4.54 13.15
C ASP A 105 7.52 -4.31 11.80
N GLY A 106 7.17 -3.19 11.15
CA GLY A 106 7.71 -2.74 9.88
C GLY A 106 9.00 -1.99 10.16
N ILE A 107 10.14 -2.68 10.09
CA ILE A 107 11.45 -2.03 10.03
C ILE A 107 11.41 -1.08 8.82
N THR A 108 11.61 0.21 9.08
CA THR A 108 11.55 1.39 8.18
C THR A 108 10.17 2.04 8.03
N GLY A 109 10.02 3.20 8.69
CA GLY A 109 8.90 4.14 8.58
C GLY A 109 8.80 4.79 7.21
N CYS A 110 8.55 3.97 6.20
CA CYS A 110 8.19 4.37 4.86
C CYS A 110 7.02 3.47 4.48
N ILE A 111 5.79 3.97 4.61
CA ILE A 111 4.66 3.37 3.91
C ILE A 111 4.82 3.78 2.45
N VAL A 112 5.74 3.09 1.77
CA VAL A 112 5.58 2.89 0.35
C VAL A 112 4.31 2.04 0.27
N TRP A 113 3.25 2.56 -0.35
CA TRP A 113 2.20 1.70 -0.90
C TRP A 113 2.87 0.86 -2.00
N GLN A 114 3.69 -0.13 -1.60
CA GLN A 114 3.88 -1.29 -2.42
C GLN A 114 2.47 -1.87 -2.48
N TYR A 115 1.87 -1.74 -3.66
CA TYR A 115 1.09 -2.86 -4.13
C TYR A 115 1.94 -4.09 -3.80
N GLU A 116 1.53 -4.85 -2.79
CA GLU A 116 1.64 -6.28 -2.94
C GLU A 116 0.95 -6.51 -4.29
N ASN A 117 1.77 -6.61 -5.35
CA ASN A 117 1.49 -7.62 -6.33
C ASN A 117 1.29 -8.83 -5.45
N LYS A 118 0.02 -9.16 -5.15
CA LYS A 118 -0.36 -10.52 -4.85
C LYS A 118 0.23 -11.24 -6.04
N LYS A 119 1.45 -11.75 -5.89
CA LYS A 119 1.89 -12.88 -6.65
C LYS A 119 0.78 -13.85 -6.33
N GLU A 120 -0.12 -14.06 -7.28
CA GLU A 120 -1.11 -15.10 -7.18
C GLU A 120 -0.29 -16.37 -7.06
N TYR A 121 0.01 -16.72 -5.81
CA TYR A 121 0.62 -17.97 -5.49
C TYR A 121 -0.37 -18.97 -6.03
N ILE A 122 0.05 -19.75 -7.02
CA ILE A 122 -0.75 -20.82 -7.60
C ILE A 122 -1.15 -21.71 -6.42
N ASN A 123 -2.37 -21.53 -5.95
CA ASN A 123 -2.89 -22.31 -4.87
C ASN A 123 -3.45 -23.58 -5.50
N PHE A 124 -2.65 -24.64 -5.51
CA PHE A 124 -3.05 -25.93 -6.07
C PHE A 124 -4.29 -26.54 -5.39
N PHE A 125 -4.69 -26.03 -4.23
CA PHE A 125 -5.91 -26.45 -3.53
C PHE A 125 -7.16 -25.69 -4.01
N ASN A 126 -7.01 -24.58 -4.73
CA ASN A 126 -8.13 -23.83 -5.29
C ASN A 126 -8.07 -23.85 -6.83
N ILE A 127 -8.77 -24.82 -7.40
CA ILE A 127 -8.76 -25.12 -8.84
C ILE A 127 -9.23 -23.92 -9.68
N GLU A 128 -10.18 -23.12 -9.19
CA GLU A 128 -10.68 -21.93 -9.90
C GLU A 128 -9.55 -20.92 -10.12
N THR A 129 -8.81 -20.60 -9.05
CA THR A 129 -7.67 -19.68 -9.12
C THR A 129 -6.50 -20.22 -9.96
N LEU A 130 -6.38 -21.54 -10.09
CA LEU A 130 -5.34 -22.15 -10.92
C LEU A 130 -5.70 -22.03 -12.41
N ILE A 131 -6.96 -22.27 -12.77
CA ILE A 131 -7.44 -22.17 -14.15
C ILE A 131 -7.35 -20.73 -14.66
N ASP A 132 -7.78 -19.77 -13.83
CA ASP A 132 -7.80 -18.35 -14.19
C ASP A 132 -6.39 -17.80 -14.44
N ASN A 133 -5.38 -18.37 -13.79
CA ASN A 133 -3.98 -17.91 -13.86
C ASN A 133 -3.13 -18.67 -14.89
N LEU A 134 -3.68 -19.65 -15.62
CA LEU A 134 -2.93 -20.38 -16.63
C LEU A 134 -2.81 -19.54 -17.93
N PRO A 135 -1.59 -19.43 -18.51
CA PRO A 135 -1.41 -18.86 -19.83
C PRO A 135 -2.30 -19.55 -20.88
N LYS A 136 -2.83 -18.80 -21.84
CA LYS A 136 -3.69 -19.35 -22.91
C LYS A 136 -3.03 -20.51 -23.67
N GLN A 137 -1.71 -20.52 -23.75
CA GLN A 137 -0.92 -21.57 -24.40
C GLN A 137 -0.97 -22.90 -23.63
N SER A 138 -1.11 -22.87 -22.31
CA SER A 138 -1.17 -24.07 -21.46
C SER A 138 -2.35 -24.97 -21.81
N TYR A 139 -3.46 -24.38 -22.29
CA TYR A 139 -4.64 -25.14 -22.72
C TYR A 139 -4.34 -26.07 -23.91
N PHE A 140 -3.46 -25.67 -24.84
CA PHE A 140 -3.06 -26.55 -25.94
C PHE A 140 -2.20 -27.73 -25.47
N ILE A 141 -1.37 -27.52 -24.45
CA ILE A 141 -0.55 -28.57 -23.83
C ILE A 141 -1.45 -29.57 -23.09
N ILE A 142 -2.40 -29.08 -22.29
CA ILE A 142 -3.37 -29.93 -21.57
C ILE A 142 -4.23 -30.71 -22.58
N PHE A 143 -4.73 -30.05 -23.61
CA PHE A 143 -5.52 -30.69 -24.66
C PHE A 143 -4.72 -31.79 -25.40
N GLY A 144 -3.49 -31.48 -25.80
CA GLY A 144 -2.59 -32.45 -26.44
C GLY A 144 -2.30 -33.65 -25.54
N PHE A 145 -1.99 -33.41 -24.27
CA PHE A 145 -1.78 -34.47 -23.28
C PHE A 145 -3.00 -35.39 -23.16
N LEU A 146 -4.20 -34.82 -23.01
CA LEU A 146 -5.44 -35.60 -22.92
C LEU A 146 -5.71 -36.39 -24.21
N LEU A 147 -5.47 -35.81 -25.38
CA LEU A 147 -5.62 -36.48 -26.66
C LEU A 147 -4.68 -37.71 -26.75
N PHE A 148 -3.40 -37.53 -26.48
CA PHE A 148 -2.42 -38.61 -26.52
C PHE A 148 -2.65 -39.67 -25.43
N LEU A 149 -3.16 -39.28 -24.27
CA LEU A 149 -3.54 -40.19 -23.20
C LEU A 149 -4.70 -41.09 -23.63
N ASN A 150 -5.72 -40.53 -24.28
CA ASN A 150 -6.84 -41.32 -24.83
C ASN A 150 -6.38 -42.28 -25.95
N ILE A 151 -5.49 -41.84 -26.84
CA ILE A 151 -4.90 -42.71 -27.88
C ILE A 151 -4.08 -43.84 -27.24
N SER A 152 -3.29 -43.53 -26.22
CA SER A 152 -2.48 -44.51 -25.50
C SER A 152 -3.36 -45.56 -24.80
N MET A 153 -4.49 -45.15 -24.21
CA MET A 153 -5.47 -46.05 -23.61
C MET A 153 -6.14 -46.97 -24.65
N LEU A 154 -6.39 -46.49 -25.88
CA LEU A 154 -6.88 -47.34 -26.99
C LEU A 154 -5.86 -48.40 -27.38
N SER A 155 -4.58 -48.01 -27.56
CA SER A 155 -3.48 -48.95 -27.87
C SER A 155 -3.30 -50.02 -26.77
N ILE A 156 -3.44 -49.62 -25.51
CA ILE A 156 -3.40 -50.57 -24.37
C ILE A 156 -4.60 -51.53 -24.44
N LYS A 157 -5.81 -51.00 -24.63
CA LYS A 157 -7.03 -51.80 -24.72
C LYS A 157 -6.99 -52.81 -25.88
N GLU A 158 -6.50 -52.41 -27.04
CA GLU A 158 -6.31 -53.29 -28.20
C GLU A 158 -5.33 -54.42 -27.89
N ARG A 159 -4.19 -54.13 -27.25
CA ARG A 159 -3.21 -55.14 -26.85
C ARG A 159 -3.75 -56.11 -25.80
N PHE A 160 -4.55 -55.66 -24.85
CA PHE A 160 -5.14 -56.54 -23.83
C PHE A 160 -6.34 -57.34 -24.36
N GLN A 161 -7.13 -56.82 -25.30
CA GLN A 161 -8.22 -57.56 -25.94
C GLN A 161 -7.75 -58.57 -26.99
N LEU A 162 -6.65 -58.30 -27.70
CA LEU A 162 -6.05 -59.25 -28.65
C LEU A 162 -5.36 -60.44 -27.98
N ASN A 163 -4.94 -60.31 -26.71
CA ASN A 163 -4.37 -61.40 -25.91
C ASN A 163 -5.43 -62.24 -25.16
N LEU A 164 -6.72 -61.96 -25.34
CA LEU A 164 -7.85 -62.68 -24.74
C LEU A 164 -8.73 -63.40 -25.79
N LYS A 165 -8.24 -63.52 -27.04
CA LYS A 165 -8.76 -64.42 -28.07
C LYS A 165 -7.77 -65.54 -28.31
#